data_AF-A0A7Y4Z2Z0-F1
#
_entry.id   AF-A0A7Y4Z2Z0-F1
#
_cell.length_a   1.000
_cell.length_b   1.000
_cell.length_c   1.000
_cell.angle_alpha   90.00
_cell.angle_beta   90.00
_cell.angle_gamma   90.00
#
_symmetry.space_group_name_H-M   'P 1'
#
loop_
_entity.id
_entity.type
_entity.pdbx_description
1 polymer ?
#
loop_
_entity_poly.entity_id
_entity_poly.type
_entity_poly.pdbx_seq_one_letter_code
_entity_poly.pdbx_strand_id
1 'polypeptide(L)'
;MSIEGKARIVTTHVLGEMKHRGEKISMLTAYDFSMARILDAAGIDVILVGDSASNVMAGYESTLPITLDQMIYHASSVVRAIKRALIVVDMPFGSYQGNSKLALNSAIRIMKESGADAVKLEGGREIVESVSRILSAGIPVMGHLGLTPQSIHKFGTYVVRAKDEDEADKLVEDAQILQETGCFSIVLEKIPAKLGAKVARDLKIPVIGIGAGNGVDGQVLVTHDMLGITQEFSPRFLRRYHNLYAEMLGAFQSYINDVKNSDFPNEKEQY
;
A
#
# COMPACT_ATOMS: atom_id res chain seq x y z
N MET A 1 18.68 -27.89 -3.81
CA MET A 1 17.41 -28.64 -3.74
C MET A 1 16.28 -27.68 -4.05
N SER A 2 15.82 -27.66 -5.30
CA SER A 2 14.62 -26.95 -5.70
C SER A 2 13.45 -27.89 -5.47
N ILE A 3 12.77 -27.71 -4.34
CA ILE A 3 11.32 -27.90 -4.36
C ILE A 3 10.86 -26.66 -5.10
N GLU A 4 10.14 -26.77 -6.21
CA GLU A 4 9.45 -25.63 -6.83
C GLU A 4 8.48 -25.04 -5.80
N GLY A 5 9.01 -24.23 -4.88
CA GLY A 5 8.24 -23.41 -3.98
C GLY A 5 7.46 -22.48 -4.87
N LYS A 6 6.13 -22.52 -4.76
CA LYS A 6 5.20 -21.73 -5.56
C LYS A 6 5.66 -20.28 -5.62
N ALA A 7 6.39 -19.92 -6.67
CA ALA A 7 6.70 -18.54 -6.95
C ALA A 7 5.36 -17.80 -7.06
N ARG A 8 5.29 -16.57 -6.51
CA ARG A 8 4.12 -15.73 -6.69
C ARG A 8 3.82 -15.63 -8.19
N ILE A 9 2.54 -15.73 -8.54
CA ILE A 9 2.12 -15.59 -9.93
C ILE A 9 2.38 -14.16 -10.40
N VAL A 10 2.07 -13.16 -9.56
CA VAL A 10 2.42 -11.77 -9.84
C VAL A 10 3.79 -11.48 -9.23
N THR A 11 4.72 -11.03 -10.07
CA THR A 11 6.08 -10.64 -9.69
C THR A 11 6.36 -9.23 -10.18
N THR A 12 7.47 -8.62 -9.74
CA THR A 12 7.93 -7.32 -10.26
C THR A 12 8.11 -7.33 -11.77
N HIS A 13 8.54 -8.45 -12.35
CA HIS A 13 8.64 -8.64 -13.80
C HIS A 13 7.28 -8.58 -14.48
N VAL A 14 6.29 -9.32 -13.96
CA VAL A 14 4.91 -9.34 -14.50
C VAL A 14 4.30 -7.94 -14.47
N LEU A 15 4.52 -7.15 -13.42
CA LEU A 15 4.07 -5.75 -13.38
C LEU A 15 4.70 -4.89 -14.49
N GLY A 16 5.99 -5.09 -14.77
CA GLY A 16 6.67 -4.46 -15.89
C GLY A 16 6.07 -4.84 -17.24
N GLU A 17 5.72 -6.11 -17.43
CA GLU A 17 5.04 -6.58 -18.64
C GLU A 17 3.61 -6.02 -18.77
N MET A 18 2.86 -5.90 -17.65
CA MET A 18 1.54 -5.28 -17.64
C MET A 18 1.61 -3.85 -18.16
N LYS A 19 2.56 -3.04 -17.66
CA LYS A 19 2.81 -1.70 -18.20
C LYS A 19 3.13 -1.73 -19.69
N HIS A 20 4.02 -2.62 -20.13
CA HIS A 20 4.40 -2.72 -21.55
C HIS A 20 3.20 -3.04 -22.46
N ARG A 21 2.27 -3.89 -21.99
CA ARG A 21 1.03 -4.24 -22.69
C ARG A 21 -0.09 -3.21 -22.52
N GLY A 22 0.09 -2.18 -21.70
CA GLY A 22 -0.95 -1.20 -21.36
C GLY A 22 -2.05 -1.76 -20.45
N GLU A 23 -1.82 -2.90 -19.80
CA GLU A 23 -2.71 -3.53 -18.84
C GLU A 23 -2.61 -2.82 -17.47
N LYS A 24 -3.75 -2.40 -16.90
CA LYS A 24 -3.74 -1.62 -15.66
C LYS A 24 -3.54 -2.51 -14.45
N ILE A 25 -2.65 -2.08 -13.55
CA ILE A 25 -2.33 -2.79 -12.31
C ILE A 25 -3.33 -2.41 -11.22
N SER A 26 -3.96 -3.41 -10.60
CA SER A 26 -4.83 -3.23 -9.44
C SER A 26 -4.07 -3.43 -8.13
N MET A 27 -4.14 -2.45 -7.24
CA MET A 27 -3.48 -2.51 -5.94
C MET A 27 -4.45 -2.10 -4.82
N LEU A 28 -4.47 -2.87 -3.73
CA LEU A 28 -5.30 -2.58 -2.56
C LEU A 28 -4.53 -2.88 -1.28
N THR A 29 -4.88 -2.18 -0.19
CA THR A 29 -4.24 -2.46 1.11
C THR A 29 -4.85 -3.67 1.81
N ALA A 30 -4.05 -4.40 2.59
CA ALA A 30 -4.55 -5.44 3.49
C ALA A 30 -3.68 -5.51 4.75
N TYR A 31 -4.29 -5.88 5.87
CA TYR A 31 -3.60 -5.89 7.17
C TYR A 31 -3.84 -7.18 7.96
N ASP A 32 -4.71 -8.07 7.49
CA ASP A 32 -5.07 -9.31 8.14
C ASP A 32 -5.27 -10.45 7.13
N PHE A 33 -5.32 -11.67 7.66
CA PHE A 33 -5.46 -12.89 6.87
C PHE A 33 -6.80 -12.99 6.13
N SER A 34 -7.91 -12.61 6.77
CA SER A 34 -9.26 -12.80 6.23
C SER A 34 -9.51 -11.89 5.04
N MET A 35 -9.19 -10.60 5.18
CA MET A 35 -9.30 -9.63 4.09
C MET A 35 -8.35 -9.98 2.93
N ALA A 36 -7.10 -10.32 3.24
CA ALA A 36 -6.10 -10.72 2.25
C ALA A 36 -6.54 -11.92 1.41
N ARG A 37 -7.19 -12.92 2.00
CA ARG A 37 -7.74 -14.07 1.26
C ARG A 37 -8.81 -13.67 0.26
N ILE A 38 -9.69 -12.73 0.63
CA ILE A 38 -10.76 -12.26 -0.25
C ILE A 38 -10.15 -11.46 -1.41
N LEU A 39 -9.18 -10.59 -1.13
CA LEU A 39 -8.51 -9.80 -2.16
C LEU A 39 -7.72 -10.66 -3.15
N ASP A 40 -7.00 -11.68 -2.69
CA ASP A 40 -6.27 -12.61 -3.57
C ASP A 40 -7.24 -13.41 -4.45
N ALA A 41 -8.36 -13.89 -3.87
CA ALA A 41 -9.40 -14.60 -4.62
C ALA A 41 -10.11 -13.72 -5.65
N ALA A 42 -10.23 -12.42 -5.37
CA ALA A 42 -10.76 -11.43 -6.31
C ALA A 42 -9.80 -11.10 -7.46
N GLY A 43 -8.54 -11.53 -7.39
CA GLY A 43 -7.55 -11.34 -8.45
C GLY A 43 -6.79 -10.03 -8.39
N ILE A 44 -6.73 -9.36 -7.22
CA ILE A 44 -5.89 -8.16 -7.03
C ILE A 44 -4.43 -8.49 -7.35
N ASP A 45 -3.74 -7.61 -8.08
CA ASP A 45 -2.37 -7.82 -8.54
C ASP A 45 -1.34 -7.56 -7.45
N VAL A 46 -1.52 -6.47 -6.70
CA VAL A 46 -0.60 -6.05 -5.64
C VAL A 46 -1.38 -5.82 -4.35
N ILE A 47 -0.91 -6.43 -3.26
CA ILE A 47 -1.44 -6.19 -1.92
C ILE A 47 -0.41 -5.42 -1.12
N LEU A 48 -0.81 -4.22 -0.68
CA LEU A 48 0.00 -3.33 0.14
C LEU A 48 -0.30 -3.52 1.62
N VAL A 49 0.69 -3.96 2.37
CA VAL A 49 0.67 -3.84 3.83
C VAL A 49 1.21 -2.45 4.14
N GLY A 50 0.31 -1.47 4.11
CA GLY A 50 0.67 -0.06 4.21
C GLY A 50 0.69 0.46 5.64
N ASP A 51 1.50 1.47 5.91
CA ASP A 51 1.55 2.16 7.21
C ASP A 51 0.24 2.90 7.56
N SER A 52 -0.63 3.10 6.57
CA SER A 52 -2.06 3.42 6.73
C SER A 52 -2.81 2.55 7.76
N ALA A 53 -2.29 1.35 8.08
CA ALA A 53 -2.76 0.55 9.23
C ALA A 53 -2.76 1.34 10.55
N SER A 54 -1.84 2.28 10.71
CA SER A 54 -1.79 3.19 11.87
C SER A 54 -3.13 3.89 12.09
N ASN A 55 -3.76 4.35 11.01
CA ASN A 55 -5.05 5.02 11.06
C ASN A 55 -6.20 4.00 11.13
N VAL A 56 -6.29 3.10 10.16
CA VAL A 56 -7.51 2.28 9.99
C VAL A 56 -7.57 1.04 10.88
N MET A 57 -6.42 0.59 11.41
CA MET A 57 -6.34 -0.56 12.33
C MET A 57 -6.06 -0.13 13.76
N ALA A 58 -5.20 0.87 13.98
CA ALA A 58 -4.77 1.29 15.31
C ALA A 58 -5.41 2.61 15.79
N GLY A 59 -6.13 3.33 14.94
CA GLY A 59 -6.86 4.55 15.33
C GLY A 59 -5.98 5.77 15.62
N TYR A 60 -4.70 5.76 15.22
CA TYR A 60 -3.84 6.93 15.34
C TYR A 60 -4.25 8.02 14.33
N GLU A 61 -3.96 9.28 14.67
CA GLU A 61 -4.24 10.43 13.79
C GLU A 61 -3.27 10.53 12.59
N SER A 62 -2.11 9.86 12.66
CA SER A 62 -1.10 9.83 11.60
C SER A 62 -0.46 8.46 11.48
N THR A 63 0.35 8.26 10.43
CA THR A 63 1.10 7.02 10.23
C THR A 63 2.41 6.96 11.04
N LEU A 64 2.81 8.04 11.69
CA LEU A 64 4.09 8.12 12.42
C LEU A 64 4.25 7.13 13.58
N PRO A 65 3.19 6.82 14.39
CA PRO A 65 3.36 5.95 15.55
C PRO A 65 3.55 4.47 15.22
N ILE A 66 3.22 4.02 14.00
CA ILE A 66 3.28 2.59 13.68
C ILE A 66 4.72 2.10 13.66
N THR A 67 4.96 0.99 14.34
CA THR A 67 6.31 0.46 14.52
C THR A 67 6.65 -0.58 13.44
N LEU A 68 7.94 -0.88 13.29
CA LEU A 68 8.42 -1.96 12.44
C LEU A 68 7.81 -3.31 12.82
N ASP A 69 7.66 -3.59 14.12
CA ASP A 69 7.12 -4.85 14.61
C ASP A 69 5.61 -4.98 14.28
N GLN A 70 4.85 -3.89 14.33
CA GLN A 70 3.46 -3.85 13.90
C GLN A 70 3.33 -4.08 12.39
N MET A 71 4.19 -3.45 11.59
CA MET A 71 4.24 -3.70 10.14
C MET A 71 4.54 -5.16 9.82
N ILE A 72 5.51 -5.76 10.51
CA ILE A 72 5.85 -7.18 10.38
C ILE A 72 4.66 -8.06 10.77
N TYR A 73 3.99 -7.78 11.89
CA TYR A 73 2.83 -8.56 12.33
C TYR A 73 1.69 -8.59 11.29
N HIS A 74 1.34 -7.43 10.74
CA HIS A 74 0.32 -7.34 9.68
C HIS A 74 0.79 -8.07 8.42
N ALA A 75 2.05 -7.88 8.02
CA ALA A 75 2.61 -8.53 6.85
C ALA A 75 2.63 -10.05 6.97
N SER A 76 3.07 -10.61 8.10
CA SER A 76 3.03 -12.05 8.35
C SER A 76 1.61 -12.61 8.28
N SER A 77 0.61 -11.83 8.68
CA SER A 77 -0.81 -12.23 8.60
C SER A 77 -1.31 -12.27 7.16
N VAL A 78 -0.95 -11.25 6.35
CA VAL A 78 -1.30 -11.18 4.93
C VAL A 78 -0.59 -12.26 4.13
N VAL A 79 0.73 -12.44 4.30
CA VAL A 79 1.54 -13.41 3.53
C VAL A 79 0.98 -14.83 3.61
N ARG A 80 0.46 -15.24 4.78
CA ARG A 80 -0.18 -16.56 4.98
C ARG A 80 -1.44 -16.77 4.13
N ALA A 81 -2.12 -15.71 3.72
CA ALA A 81 -3.36 -15.76 2.94
C ALA A 81 -3.12 -15.82 1.43
N ILE A 82 -2.10 -15.10 0.94
CA ILE A 82 -1.92 -14.84 -0.49
C ILE A 82 -1.40 -16.08 -1.19
N LYS A 83 -1.85 -16.31 -2.43
CA LYS A 83 -1.28 -17.30 -3.36
C LYS A 83 -0.81 -16.66 -4.66
N ARG A 84 -1.48 -15.60 -5.14
CA ARG A 84 -1.22 -14.99 -6.45
C ARG A 84 -0.51 -13.64 -6.34
N ALA A 85 -1.08 -12.69 -5.59
CA ALA A 85 -0.69 -11.27 -5.60
C ALA A 85 0.76 -11.03 -5.15
N LEU A 86 1.38 -9.96 -5.65
CA LEU A 86 2.65 -9.45 -5.15
C LEU A 86 2.41 -8.73 -3.82
N ILE A 87 3.16 -9.04 -2.78
CA ILE A 87 3.03 -8.40 -1.47
C ILE A 87 4.13 -7.33 -1.30
N VAL A 88 3.69 -6.10 -1.10
CA VAL A 88 4.56 -4.96 -0.80
C VAL A 88 4.30 -4.51 0.63
N VAL A 89 5.34 -4.30 1.43
CA VAL A 89 5.22 -3.83 2.81
C VAL A 89 5.85 -2.45 2.96
N ASP A 90 5.14 -1.52 3.59
CA ASP A 90 5.71 -0.22 3.90
C ASP A 90 6.84 -0.33 4.94
N MET A 91 7.91 0.43 4.70
CA MET A 91 8.86 0.74 5.75
C MET A 91 8.32 1.92 6.56
N PRO A 92 8.07 1.75 7.87
CA PRO A 92 7.48 2.81 8.68
C PRO A 92 8.47 3.94 8.94
N PHE A 93 7.96 5.10 9.34
CA PHE A 93 8.78 6.27 9.68
C PHE A 93 9.90 5.95 10.68
N GLY A 94 11.08 6.50 10.45
CA GLY A 94 12.27 6.31 11.29
C GLY A 94 13.02 4.99 11.02
N SER A 95 12.49 4.10 10.18
CA SER A 95 13.12 2.80 9.90
C SER A 95 14.10 2.82 8.72
N TYR A 96 14.13 3.90 7.93
CA TYR A 96 14.96 4.00 6.72
C TYR A 96 15.51 5.40 6.39
N GLN A 97 14.94 6.47 6.94
CA GLN A 97 15.36 7.85 6.66
C GLN A 97 16.71 8.15 7.35
N GLY A 98 17.65 8.75 6.61
CA GLY A 98 18.91 9.28 7.17
C GLY A 98 19.92 8.24 7.67
N ASN A 99 19.58 6.95 7.67
CA ASN A 99 20.49 5.86 8.04
C ASN A 99 20.25 4.64 7.15
N SER A 100 21.02 4.55 6.08
CA SER A 100 20.94 3.49 5.08
C SER A 100 21.28 2.09 5.62
N LYS A 101 22.10 1.98 6.68
CA LYS A 101 22.37 0.70 7.36
C LYS A 101 21.16 0.23 8.16
N LEU A 102 20.50 1.16 8.86
CA LEU A 102 19.22 0.88 9.52
C LEU A 102 18.14 0.50 8.49
N ALA A 103 18.07 1.21 7.36
CA ALA A 103 17.16 0.90 6.26
C ALA A 103 17.31 -0.55 5.80
N LEU A 104 18.54 -0.99 5.54
CA LEU A 104 18.82 -2.37 5.17
C LEU A 104 18.40 -3.38 6.25
N ASN A 105 18.75 -3.12 7.51
CA ASN A 105 18.38 -4.01 8.62
C ASN A 105 16.86 -4.14 8.76
N SER A 106 16.14 -3.02 8.70
CA SER A 106 14.68 -2.96 8.77
C SER A 106 14.03 -3.71 7.60
N ALA A 107 14.52 -3.51 6.37
CA ALA A 107 14.04 -4.22 5.19
C ALA A 107 14.28 -5.73 5.32
N ILE A 108 15.48 -6.16 5.77
CA ILE A 108 15.79 -7.57 6.01
C ILE A 108 14.83 -8.17 7.05
N ARG A 109 14.53 -7.45 8.14
CA ARG A 109 13.56 -7.90 9.14
C ARG A 109 12.18 -8.11 8.53
N ILE A 110 11.67 -7.13 7.77
CA ILE A 110 10.40 -7.26 7.04
C ILE A 110 10.40 -8.52 6.18
N MET A 111 11.40 -8.68 5.32
CA MET A 111 11.45 -9.82 4.39
C MET A 111 11.53 -11.16 5.13
N LYS A 112 12.41 -11.28 6.13
CA LYS A 112 12.65 -12.55 6.84
C LYS A 112 11.52 -12.94 7.79
N GLU A 113 10.94 -11.98 8.49
CA GLU A 113 9.94 -12.25 9.55
C GLU A 113 8.52 -12.34 8.98
N SER A 114 8.24 -11.70 7.84
CA SER A 114 6.93 -11.76 7.18
C SER A 114 6.85 -12.70 6.00
N GLY A 115 7.91 -12.83 5.20
CA GLY A 115 7.87 -13.51 3.91
C GLY A 115 7.23 -12.68 2.79
N ALA A 116 7.20 -11.35 2.92
CA ALA A 116 6.78 -10.44 1.85
C ALA A 116 7.74 -10.48 0.65
N ASP A 117 7.31 -9.90 -0.48
CA ASP A 117 8.04 -9.95 -1.75
C ASP A 117 8.83 -8.67 -2.04
N ALA A 118 8.42 -7.54 -1.46
CA ALA A 118 9.04 -6.23 -1.68
C ALA A 118 8.76 -5.25 -0.53
N VAL A 119 9.49 -4.13 -0.51
CA VAL A 119 9.27 -3.01 0.41
C VAL A 119 8.91 -1.72 -0.32
N LYS A 120 8.11 -0.85 0.30
CA LYS A 120 7.81 0.51 -0.17
C LYS A 120 8.42 1.56 0.76
N LEU A 121 9.07 2.58 0.18
CA LEU A 121 9.72 3.68 0.90
C LEU A 121 9.22 5.02 0.38
N GLU A 122 8.99 5.98 1.27
CA GLU A 122 8.62 7.35 0.91
C GLU A 122 9.83 8.28 0.85
N GLY A 123 9.95 9.05 -0.23
CA GLY A 123 11.01 10.03 -0.41
C GLY A 123 11.61 9.98 -1.81
N GLY A 124 12.27 11.07 -2.19
CA GLY A 124 12.98 11.21 -3.47
C GLY A 124 14.48 11.05 -3.32
N ARG A 125 15.24 12.01 -3.86
CA ARG A 125 16.70 12.07 -3.79
C ARG A 125 17.27 11.82 -2.39
N GLU A 126 16.59 12.27 -1.34
CA GLU A 126 17.06 12.17 0.04
C GLU A 126 17.14 10.73 0.61
N ILE A 127 16.48 9.74 -0.01
CA ILE A 127 16.51 8.33 0.44
C ILE A 127 17.29 7.41 -0.50
N VAL A 128 17.91 7.94 -1.55
CA VAL A 128 18.61 7.14 -2.58
C VAL A 128 19.69 6.23 -1.99
N GLU A 129 20.40 6.71 -0.96
CA GLU A 129 21.42 5.89 -0.29
C GLU A 129 20.79 4.67 0.41
N SER A 130 19.63 4.85 1.04
CA SER A 130 18.87 3.76 1.67
C SER A 130 18.33 2.79 0.62
N VAL A 131 17.76 3.30 -0.48
CA VAL A 131 17.24 2.49 -1.59
C VAL A 131 18.35 1.65 -2.22
N SER A 132 19.49 2.26 -2.57
CA SER A 132 20.63 1.58 -3.17
C SER A 132 21.16 0.45 -2.26
N ARG A 133 21.27 0.71 -0.96
CA ARG A 133 21.72 -0.29 0.02
C ARG A 133 20.74 -1.45 0.18
N ILE A 134 19.44 -1.19 0.21
CA ILE A 134 18.40 -2.25 0.23
C ILE A 134 18.46 -3.09 -1.06
N LEU A 135 18.54 -2.45 -2.23
CA LEU A 135 18.62 -3.13 -3.53
C LEU A 135 19.87 -4.02 -3.63
N SER A 136 21.01 -3.59 -3.05
CA SER A 136 22.24 -4.39 -3.01
C SER A 136 22.11 -5.73 -2.27
N ALA A 137 21.08 -5.87 -1.42
CA ALA A 137 20.76 -7.11 -0.74
C ALA A 137 19.73 -7.98 -1.49
N GLY A 138 19.33 -7.56 -2.70
CA GLY A 138 18.38 -8.27 -3.54
C GLY A 138 16.91 -8.06 -3.17
N ILE A 139 16.60 -7.06 -2.33
CA ILE A 139 15.23 -6.76 -1.90
C ILE A 139 14.60 -5.76 -2.90
N PRO A 140 13.49 -6.11 -3.59
CA PRO A 140 12.82 -5.17 -4.49
C PRO A 140 12.22 -3.97 -3.76
N VAL A 141 12.40 -2.78 -4.34
CA VAL A 141 11.92 -1.52 -3.76
C VAL A 141 10.89 -0.85 -4.67
N MET A 142 9.75 -0.49 -4.07
CA MET A 142 8.77 0.43 -4.63
C MET A 142 8.99 1.83 -4.03
N GLY A 143 9.14 2.86 -4.86
CA GLY A 143 9.22 4.24 -4.39
C GLY A 143 7.84 4.84 -4.10
N HIS A 144 7.79 5.90 -3.30
CA HIS A 144 6.58 6.70 -3.08
C HIS A 144 6.93 8.20 -3.10
N LEU A 145 6.32 8.93 -4.03
CA LEU A 145 6.45 10.38 -4.23
C LEU A 145 5.08 11.08 -4.25
N GLY A 146 5.11 12.41 -4.22
CA GLY A 146 3.91 13.24 -4.11
C GLY A 146 3.66 13.63 -2.65
N LEU A 147 2.44 13.43 -2.17
CA LEU A 147 2.19 13.52 -0.73
C LEU A 147 2.74 12.27 -0.05
N THR A 148 3.74 12.44 0.81
CA THR A 148 4.30 11.36 1.64
C THR A 148 3.83 11.54 3.10
N PRO A 149 2.82 10.78 3.56
CA PRO A 149 2.22 10.95 4.90
C PRO A 149 3.22 10.92 6.05
N GLN A 150 4.33 10.19 5.94
CA GLN A 150 5.38 10.16 6.97
C GLN A 150 6.10 11.51 7.14
N SER A 151 5.94 12.43 6.19
CA SER A 151 6.46 13.79 6.24
C SER A 151 5.40 14.83 6.65
N ILE A 152 4.28 14.41 7.25
CA ILE A 152 3.15 15.31 7.56
C ILE A 152 3.57 16.54 8.39
N HIS A 153 4.47 16.40 9.36
CA HIS A 153 4.94 17.54 10.16
C HIS A 153 5.90 18.47 9.41
N LYS A 154 6.59 17.97 8.38
CA LYS A 154 7.41 18.81 7.48
C LYS A 154 6.52 19.63 6.54
N PHE A 155 5.39 19.06 6.12
CA PHE A 155 4.48 19.71 5.17
C PHE A 155 3.33 20.49 5.81
N GLY A 156 3.02 20.20 7.07
CA GLY A 156 1.95 20.83 7.85
C GLY A 156 0.52 20.51 7.41
N THR A 157 0.32 19.86 6.25
CA THR A 157 -1.02 19.55 5.70
C THR A 157 -1.02 18.35 4.76
N TYR A 158 -2.20 17.73 4.55
CA TYR A 158 -2.43 16.64 3.58
C TYR A 158 -2.88 17.12 2.18
N VAL A 159 -2.50 18.34 1.79
CA VAL A 159 -2.96 18.96 0.53
C VAL A 159 -2.25 18.37 -0.69
N VAL A 160 -2.86 18.58 -1.86
CA VAL A 160 -2.30 18.20 -3.17
C VAL A 160 -0.91 18.85 -3.36
N ARG A 161 0.07 18.05 -3.76
CA ARG A 161 1.47 18.45 -4.01
C ARG A 161 1.74 18.74 -5.48
N ALA A 162 2.89 19.36 -5.76
CA ALA A 162 3.36 19.59 -7.13
C ALA A 162 2.37 20.41 -7.97
N LYS A 163 1.80 21.45 -7.36
CA LYS A 163 0.96 22.43 -8.06
C LYS A 163 1.80 23.50 -8.76
N ASP A 164 2.89 23.87 -8.13
CA ASP A 164 3.85 24.84 -8.65
C ASP A 164 4.90 24.12 -9.51
N GLU A 165 5.43 24.82 -10.51
CA GLU A 165 6.32 24.25 -11.53
C GLU A 165 7.59 23.66 -10.91
N ASP A 166 8.23 24.35 -9.97
CA ASP A 166 9.42 23.87 -9.26
C ASP A 166 9.18 22.55 -8.51
N GLU A 167 8.02 22.40 -7.86
CA GLU A 167 7.67 21.15 -7.16
C GLU A 167 7.36 20.02 -8.15
N ALA A 168 6.76 20.34 -9.29
CA ALA A 168 6.48 19.38 -10.35
C ALA A 168 7.77 18.87 -11.00
N ASP A 169 8.71 19.77 -11.30
CA ASP A 169 10.02 19.43 -11.87
C ASP A 169 10.83 18.58 -10.90
N LYS A 170 10.86 18.97 -9.61
CA LYS A 170 11.49 18.16 -8.57
C LYS A 170 10.88 16.74 -8.51
N LEU A 171 9.55 16.61 -8.58
CA LEU A 171 8.91 15.29 -8.56
C LEU A 171 9.31 14.43 -9.76
N VAL A 172 9.40 15.02 -10.95
CA VAL A 172 9.86 14.31 -12.17
C VAL A 172 11.32 13.86 -11.99
N GLU A 173 12.17 14.74 -11.48
CA GLU A 173 13.58 14.44 -11.20
C GLU A 173 13.71 13.31 -10.18
N ASP A 174 13.03 13.42 -9.03
CA ASP A 174 13.02 12.39 -7.99
C ASP A 174 12.51 11.04 -8.54
N ALA A 175 11.48 11.05 -9.39
CA ALA A 175 10.95 9.84 -9.99
C ALA A 175 11.96 9.16 -10.95
N GLN A 176 12.69 9.96 -11.73
CA GLN A 176 13.75 9.46 -12.61
C GLN A 176 14.92 8.89 -11.79
N ILE A 177 15.33 9.59 -10.72
CA ILE A 177 16.41 9.14 -9.82
C ILE A 177 16.05 7.79 -9.19
N LEU A 178 14.82 7.62 -8.69
CA LEU A 178 14.39 6.35 -8.10
C LEU A 178 14.38 5.22 -9.13
N GLN A 179 13.94 5.49 -10.36
CA GLN A 179 14.04 4.52 -11.45
C GLN A 179 15.49 4.14 -11.76
N GLU A 180 16.38 5.12 -11.92
CA GLU A 180 17.80 4.90 -12.22
C GLU A 180 18.53 4.15 -11.08
N THR A 181 18.12 4.40 -9.84
CA THR A 181 18.64 3.68 -8.66
C THR A 181 18.22 2.21 -8.68
N GLY A 182 17.06 1.88 -9.28
CA GLY A 182 16.60 0.50 -9.47
C GLY A 182 15.26 0.17 -8.80
N CYS A 183 14.46 1.16 -8.39
CA CYS A 183 13.08 0.89 -7.96
C CYS A 183 12.30 0.20 -9.09
N PHE A 184 11.52 -0.84 -8.77
CA PHE A 184 10.75 -1.58 -9.77
C PHE A 184 9.41 -0.91 -10.12
N SER A 185 8.94 0.00 -9.28
CA SER A 185 7.68 0.72 -9.42
C SER A 185 7.69 1.98 -8.54
N ILE A 186 6.84 2.96 -8.83
CA ILE A 186 6.66 4.17 -8.00
C ILE A 186 5.17 4.41 -7.75
N VAL A 187 4.82 4.74 -6.50
CA VAL A 187 3.51 5.31 -6.15
C VAL A 187 3.57 6.83 -6.26
N LEU A 188 2.55 7.43 -6.88
CA LEU A 188 2.31 8.87 -6.89
C LEU A 188 1.02 9.19 -6.15
N GLU A 189 1.13 9.94 -5.04
CA GLU A 189 -0.01 10.30 -4.21
C GLU A 189 -0.36 11.79 -4.31
N LYS A 190 -1.65 12.08 -4.53
CA LYS A 190 -2.25 13.43 -4.51
C LYS A 190 -1.45 14.48 -5.29
N ILE A 191 -1.26 14.22 -6.58
CA ILE A 191 -0.64 15.14 -7.54
C ILE A 191 -1.59 15.48 -8.70
N PRO A 192 -1.35 16.56 -9.47
CA PRO A 192 -2.15 16.85 -10.66
C PRO A 192 -2.15 15.70 -11.67
N ALA A 193 -3.33 15.37 -12.21
CA ALA A 193 -3.49 14.24 -13.13
C ALA A 193 -2.62 14.35 -14.40
N LYS A 194 -2.40 15.57 -14.91
CA LYS A 194 -1.51 15.80 -16.06
C LYS A 194 -0.06 15.46 -15.74
N LEU A 195 0.40 15.75 -14.52
CA LEU A 195 1.75 15.42 -14.05
C LEU A 195 1.89 13.91 -13.85
N GLY A 196 0.92 13.25 -13.20
CA GLY A 196 0.92 11.79 -13.06
C GLY A 196 1.00 11.08 -14.41
N ALA A 197 0.22 11.53 -15.40
CA ALA A 197 0.28 10.99 -16.76
C ALA A 197 1.61 11.28 -17.47
N LYS A 198 2.25 12.43 -17.22
CA LYS A 198 3.58 12.74 -17.73
C LYS A 198 4.62 11.78 -17.17
N VAL A 199 4.69 11.66 -15.85
CA VAL A 199 5.65 10.77 -15.16
C VAL A 199 5.47 9.31 -15.61
N ALA A 200 4.22 8.83 -15.71
CA ALA A 200 3.96 7.47 -16.19
C ALA A 200 4.44 7.21 -17.62
N ARG A 201 4.37 8.20 -18.51
CA ARG A 201 4.91 8.10 -19.88
C ARG A 201 6.43 8.18 -19.92
N ASP A 202 7.03 9.04 -19.09
CA ASP A 202 8.48 9.28 -19.09
C ASP A 202 9.25 8.09 -18.47
N LEU A 203 8.66 7.39 -17.51
CA LEU A 203 9.27 6.22 -16.85
C LEU A 203 9.01 4.90 -17.58
N LYS A 204 10.01 4.02 -17.54
CA LYS A 204 9.95 2.62 -17.99
C LYS A 204 9.30 1.70 -16.96
N ILE A 205 9.41 2.02 -15.66
CA ILE A 205 8.82 1.23 -14.57
C ILE A 205 7.34 1.62 -14.32
N PRO A 206 6.50 0.69 -13.82
CA PRO A 206 5.13 0.98 -13.40
C PRO A 206 4.98 2.18 -12.46
N VAL A 207 3.98 3.00 -12.75
CA VAL A 207 3.51 4.10 -11.89
C VAL A 207 2.12 3.79 -11.37
N ILE A 208 1.97 3.73 -10.05
CA ILE A 208 0.70 3.46 -9.36
C ILE A 208 0.17 4.77 -8.78
N GLY A 209 -1.05 5.14 -9.11
CA GLY A 209 -1.66 6.38 -8.63
C GLY A 209 -2.56 6.18 -7.42
N ILE A 210 -2.58 7.17 -6.53
CA ILE A 210 -3.66 7.39 -5.55
C ILE A 210 -3.97 8.88 -5.54
N GLY A 211 -5.06 9.26 -6.20
CA GLY A 211 -5.33 10.68 -6.47
C GLY A 211 -4.36 11.35 -7.44
N ALA A 212 -3.73 10.58 -8.34
CA ALA A 212 -2.84 11.05 -9.41
C ALA A 212 -3.49 11.00 -10.82
N GLY A 213 -4.81 10.78 -10.89
CA GLY A 213 -5.54 10.60 -12.15
C GLY A 213 -5.41 9.18 -12.75
N ASN A 214 -6.09 8.94 -13.87
CA ASN A 214 -6.16 7.63 -14.54
C ASN A 214 -5.10 7.43 -15.64
N GLY A 215 -4.25 8.43 -15.90
CA GLY A 215 -3.19 8.39 -16.90
C GLY A 215 -1.93 7.62 -16.47
N VAL A 216 -1.94 7.00 -15.29
CA VAL A 216 -0.86 6.17 -14.72
C VAL A 216 -1.10 4.69 -15.00
N ASP A 217 -0.14 3.83 -14.68
CA ASP A 217 -0.14 2.39 -15.05
C ASP A 217 -1.00 1.52 -14.12
N GLY A 218 -1.28 1.98 -12.91
CA GLY A 218 -2.16 1.29 -11.97
C GLY A 218 -2.76 2.21 -10.92
N GLN A 219 -3.59 1.68 -10.03
CA GLN A 219 -4.24 2.44 -8.96
C GLN A 219 -4.13 1.71 -7.63
N VAL A 220 -3.96 2.47 -6.54
CA VAL A 220 -4.05 1.98 -5.17
C VAL A 220 -5.10 2.74 -4.37
N LEU A 221 -5.84 2.01 -3.53
CA LEU A 221 -6.72 2.58 -2.50
C LEU A 221 -6.52 1.83 -1.18
N VAL A 222 -6.79 2.53 -0.08
CA VAL A 222 -6.97 1.89 1.23
C VAL A 222 -8.28 1.12 1.21
N THR A 223 -8.23 -0.19 1.47
CA THR A 223 -9.39 -1.08 1.34
C THR A 223 -10.55 -0.69 2.25
N HIS A 224 -10.24 -0.20 3.46
CA HIS A 224 -11.25 0.24 4.42
C HIS A 224 -12.04 1.44 3.91
N ASP A 225 -11.36 2.39 3.26
CA ASP A 225 -11.99 3.57 2.68
C ASP A 225 -12.80 3.19 1.44
N MET A 226 -12.25 2.32 0.58
CA MET A 226 -12.91 1.83 -0.63
C MET A 226 -14.21 1.08 -0.31
N LEU A 227 -14.21 0.28 0.76
CA LEU A 227 -15.38 -0.49 1.21
C LEU A 227 -16.36 0.35 2.07
N GLY A 228 -16.02 1.60 2.38
CA GLY A 228 -16.86 2.47 3.20
C GLY A 228 -16.98 1.97 4.65
N ILE A 229 -15.93 1.36 5.20
CA ILE A 229 -15.81 1.08 6.64
C ILE A 229 -15.48 2.39 7.36
N THR A 230 -14.47 3.12 6.86
CA THR A 230 -14.14 4.47 7.33
C THR A 230 -15.10 5.48 6.70
N GLN A 231 -15.84 6.24 7.51
CA GLN A 231 -16.83 7.21 7.02
C GLN A 231 -16.36 8.66 7.07
N GLU A 232 -15.51 9.00 8.04
CA GLU A 232 -15.04 10.38 8.28
C GLU A 232 -14.03 10.86 7.22
N PHE A 233 -13.32 9.92 6.59
CA PHE A 233 -12.40 10.20 5.50
C PHE A 233 -13.11 10.08 4.15
N SER A 234 -13.17 11.19 3.40
CA SER A 234 -13.79 11.23 2.07
C SER A 234 -13.05 12.19 1.13
N PRO A 235 -11.78 11.92 0.79
CA PRO A 235 -11.06 12.75 -0.15
C PRO A 235 -11.64 12.62 -1.56
N ARG A 236 -11.47 13.66 -2.38
CA ARG A 236 -12.05 13.72 -3.74
C ARG A 236 -11.64 12.56 -4.66
N PHE A 237 -10.50 11.90 -4.43
CA PHE A 237 -10.03 10.78 -5.25
C PHE A 237 -10.63 9.42 -4.86
N LEU A 238 -11.27 9.32 -3.69
CA LEU A 238 -11.82 8.07 -3.20
C LEU A 238 -13.15 7.77 -3.90
N ARG A 239 -13.27 6.54 -4.41
CA ARG A 239 -14.57 5.96 -4.77
C ARG A 239 -14.91 4.89 -3.74
N ARG A 240 -16.08 5.01 -3.12
CA ARG A 240 -16.67 3.95 -2.30
C ARG A 240 -17.40 2.97 -3.22
N TYR A 241 -17.05 1.70 -3.12
CA TYR A 241 -17.70 0.62 -3.86
C TYR A 241 -18.82 -0.03 -3.05
N HIS A 242 -18.77 0.08 -1.71
CA HIS A 242 -19.78 -0.37 -0.77
C HIS A 242 -19.88 0.57 0.45
N ASN A 243 -20.85 0.31 1.33
CA ASN A 243 -20.99 0.97 2.63
C ASN A 243 -21.03 -0.08 3.74
N LEU A 244 -19.89 -0.73 3.97
CA LEU A 244 -19.81 -1.80 4.97
C LEU A 244 -20.02 -1.30 6.39
N TYR A 245 -19.78 -0.01 6.69
CA TYR A 245 -20.15 0.56 7.98
C TYR A 245 -21.64 0.36 8.28
N ALA A 246 -22.52 0.72 7.34
CA ALA A 246 -23.96 0.58 7.53
C ALA A 246 -24.39 -0.89 7.59
N GLU A 247 -23.80 -1.76 6.77
CA GLU A 247 -24.09 -3.20 6.76
C GLU A 247 -23.69 -3.87 8.09
N MET A 248 -22.48 -3.58 8.59
CA MET A 248 -21.98 -4.09 9.87
C MET A 248 -22.81 -3.55 11.04
N LEU A 249 -23.09 -2.25 11.07
CA LEU A 249 -23.91 -1.65 12.13
C LEU A 249 -25.31 -2.27 12.17
N GLY A 250 -25.93 -2.47 11.01
CA GLY A 250 -27.23 -3.14 10.90
C GLY A 250 -27.17 -4.58 11.41
N ALA A 251 -26.17 -5.36 11.00
CA ALA A 251 -25.99 -6.73 11.47
C ALA A 251 -25.82 -6.81 13.00
N PHE A 252 -25.05 -5.90 13.59
CA PHE A 252 -24.86 -5.85 15.04
C PHE A 252 -26.16 -5.46 15.76
N GLN A 253 -26.93 -4.51 15.21
CA GLN A 253 -28.23 -4.12 15.76
C GLN A 253 -29.25 -5.26 15.70
N SER A 254 -29.29 -6.00 14.59
CA SER A 254 -30.13 -7.20 14.45
C SER A 254 -29.74 -8.25 15.47
N TYR A 255 -28.45 -8.60 15.58
CA TYR A 255 -27.98 -9.56 16.58
C TYR A 255 -28.35 -9.14 18.02
N ILE A 256 -28.23 -7.85 18.36
CA ILE A 256 -28.66 -7.33 19.65
C ILE A 256 -30.16 -7.55 19.89
N ASN A 257 -30.99 -7.33 18.86
CA ASN A 257 -32.44 -7.54 18.96
C ASN A 257 -32.77 -9.03 19.14
N ASP A 258 -32.14 -9.91 18.36
CA ASP A 258 -32.38 -11.35 18.41
C ASP A 258 -32.01 -11.91 19.79
N VAL A 259 -30.87 -11.49 20.36
CA VAL A 259 -30.45 -11.86 21.72
C VAL A 259 -31.41 -11.31 22.78
N LYS A 260 -31.80 -10.04 22.70
CA LYS A 260 -32.70 -9.41 23.69
C LYS A 260 -34.10 -10.03 23.69
N ASN A 261 -34.55 -10.49 22.54
CA ASN A 261 -35.85 -11.17 22.39
C ASN A 261 -35.75 -12.68 22.60
N SER A 262 -34.56 -13.22 22.88
CA SER A 262 -34.30 -14.67 22.96
C SER A 262 -34.70 -15.44 21.69
N ASP A 263 -34.63 -14.77 20.53
CA ASP A 263 -34.79 -15.40 19.22
C ASP A 263 -33.47 -16.06 18.76
N PHE A 264 -32.34 -15.59 19.30
CA PHE A 264 -31.03 -16.23 19.15
C PHE A 264 -30.45 -16.65 20.51
N PRO A 265 -29.95 -17.90 20.66
CA PRO A 265 -30.16 -19.01 19.73
C PRO A 265 -31.61 -19.54 19.78
N ASN A 266 -32.16 -19.99 18.64
CA ASN A 266 -33.43 -20.72 18.57
C ASN A 266 -33.23 -22.25 18.65
N GLU A 267 -34.32 -23.03 18.52
CA GLU A 267 -34.29 -24.50 18.60
C GLU A 267 -33.32 -25.18 17.61
N LYS A 268 -33.00 -24.55 16.47
CA LYS A 268 -32.06 -25.09 15.48
C LYS A 268 -30.60 -24.74 15.76
N GLU A 269 -30.36 -23.86 16.74
CA GLU A 269 -29.07 -23.27 17.07
C GLU A 269 -28.57 -23.70 18.45
N GLN A 270 -29.21 -24.71 19.04
CA GLN A 270 -28.86 -25.31 20.33
C GLN A 270 -28.69 -26.84 20.24
N TYR A 271 -27.96 -27.44 21.18
CA TYR A 271 -27.66 -28.88 21.26
C TYR A 271 -28.51 -29.59 22.32
#